data_AF-A0A1F7JBQ8-F1
#
_entry.id   AF-A0A1F7JBQ8-F1
#
_cell.length_a   1.000
_cell.length_b   1.000
_cell.length_c   1.000
_cell.angle_alpha   90.00
_cell.angle_beta   90.00
_cell.angle_gamma   90.00
#
_symmetry.space_group_name_H-M   'P 1'
#
loop_
_entity.id
_entity.type
_entity.pdbx_description
1 polymer ?
#
loop_
_entity_poly.entity_id
_entity_poly.type
_entity_poly.pdbx_seq_one_letter_code
_entity_poly.pdbx_strand_id
1 'polypeptide(L)'
;MIIHILITIFFFFILMYLSVNLLGLFVRGLFPQQELNRIKKEAPEFITIAGSDKKYINQQKRTTIIALILNIAFFYLLFRIWNIGVVIVVLIIMAGRLPDLLWDIKHGKRTDPKLMKHNALFYVSAFLPWFAFPVLYYSLYLF
;
A
#
# COMPACT_ATOMS: atom_id res chain seq x y z
N MET A 1 7.93 2.16 -29.93
CA MET A 1 6.63 1.70 -29.42
C MET A 1 6.75 0.49 -28.49
N ILE A 2 7.23 -0.67 -28.95
CA ILE A 2 7.36 -1.90 -28.12
C ILE A 2 8.25 -1.68 -26.87
N ILE A 3 9.41 -1.04 -27.03
CA ILE A 3 10.32 -0.74 -25.91
C ILE A 3 9.64 0.14 -24.85
N HIS A 4 8.82 1.12 -25.25
CA HIS A 4 8.13 2.01 -24.31
C HIS A 4 7.02 1.28 -23.53
N ILE A 5 6.33 0.35 -24.19
CA ILE A 5 5.36 -0.53 -23.53
C ILE A 5 6.07 -1.39 -22.48
N LEU A 6 7.21 -1.99 -22.81
CA LEU A 6 8.00 -2.80 -21.87
C LEU A 6 8.50 -1.97 -20.66
N ILE A 7 9.00 -0.76 -20.90
CA ILE A 7 9.42 0.17 -19.83
C ILE A 7 8.22 0.50 -18.93
N THR A 8 7.05 0.79 -19.52
CA THR A 8 5.83 1.10 -18.78
C THR A 8 5.40 -0.07 -17.90
N ILE A 9 5.42 -1.30 -18.44
CA ILE A 9 5.10 -2.52 -17.68
C ILE A 9 6.04 -2.67 -16.50
N PHE A 10 7.35 -2.60 -16.75
CA PHE A 10 8.35 -2.78 -15.71
C PHE A 10 8.23 -1.72 -14.61
N PHE A 11 8.09 -0.46 -15.02
CA PHE A 11 7.96 0.66 -14.10
C PHE A 11 6.64 0.61 -13.31
N PHE A 12 5.55 0.15 -13.93
CA PHE A 12 4.28 -0.08 -13.25
C PHE A 12 4.43 -1.05 -12.07
N PHE A 13 5.11 -2.19 -12.28
CA PHE A 13 5.32 -3.16 -11.20
C PHE A 13 6.21 -2.60 -10.07
N ILE A 14 7.23 -1.80 -10.40
CA ILE A 14 8.06 -1.12 -9.39
C ILE A 14 7.20 -0.15 -8.58
N LEU A 15 6.43 0.72 -9.24
CA LEU A 15 5.56 1.68 -8.57
C LEU A 15 4.53 0.98 -7.70
N MET A 16 3.91 -0.09 -8.20
CA MET A 16 2.95 -0.88 -7.44
C MET A 16 3.59 -1.49 -6.19
N TYR A 17 4.76 -2.12 -6.33
CA TYR A 17 5.46 -2.70 -5.20
C TYR A 17 5.81 -1.67 -4.12
N LEU A 18 6.42 -0.54 -4.51
CA LEU A 18 6.83 0.50 -3.57
C LEU A 18 5.62 1.16 -2.90
N SER A 19 4.62 1.54 -3.68
CA SER A 19 3.44 2.25 -3.19
C SER A 19 2.60 1.42 -2.23
N VAL A 20 2.34 0.16 -2.56
CA VAL A 20 1.52 -0.73 -1.71
C VAL A 20 2.25 -1.05 -0.41
N ASN A 21 3.58 -1.22 -0.45
CA ASN A 21 4.37 -1.44 0.77
C ASN A 21 4.38 -0.20 1.67
N LEU A 22 4.56 1.00 1.10
CA LEU A 22 4.52 2.25 1.85
C LEU A 22 3.14 2.54 2.45
N LEU A 23 2.07 2.26 1.69
CA LEU A 23 0.70 2.34 2.18
C LEU A 23 0.45 1.33 3.31
N GLY A 24 0.91 0.09 3.14
CA GLY A 24 0.77 -0.97 4.15
C GLY A 24 1.46 -0.61 5.46
N LEU A 25 2.67 -0.05 5.41
CA LEU A 25 3.38 0.44 6.60
C LEU A 25 2.61 1.56 7.30
N PHE A 26 2.06 2.50 6.53
CA PHE A 26 1.28 3.61 7.08
C PHE A 26 -0.03 3.14 7.71
N VAL A 27 -0.83 2.34 7.00
CA VAL A 27 -2.15 1.88 7.48
C VAL A 27 -2.02 0.96 8.68
N ARG A 28 -1.05 0.03 8.71
CA ARG A 28 -0.78 -0.79 9.92
C ARG A 28 -0.32 0.06 11.10
N GLY A 29 0.32 1.18 10.83
CA GLY A 29 0.68 2.18 11.82
C GLY A 29 -0.55 2.82 12.49
N LEU A 30 -1.58 3.12 11.70
CA LEU A 30 -2.84 3.74 12.17
C LEU A 30 -3.71 2.80 13.02
N PHE A 31 -3.59 1.48 12.81
CA PHE A 31 -4.39 0.47 13.51
C PHE A 31 -3.53 -0.50 14.37
N PRO A 32 -2.75 0.02 15.34
CA PRO A 32 -1.77 -0.77 16.08
C PRO A 32 -2.40 -1.87 16.93
N GLN A 33 -3.62 -1.66 17.44
CA GLN A 33 -4.31 -2.63 18.30
C GLN A 33 -4.79 -3.86 17.52
N GLN A 34 -5.30 -3.64 16.30
CA GLN A 34 -5.77 -4.72 15.43
C GLN A 34 -4.61 -5.55 14.92
N GLU A 35 -3.52 -4.88 14.52
CA GLU A 35 -2.27 -5.53 14.12
C GLU A 35 -1.66 -6.35 15.26
N LEU A 36 -1.63 -5.81 16.49
CA LEU A 36 -1.16 -6.55 17.66
C LEU A 36 -2.00 -7.81 17.91
N ASN A 37 -3.33 -7.70 17.81
CA ASN A 37 -4.23 -8.85 17.96
C ASN A 37 -4.04 -9.91 16.88
N ARG A 38 -3.70 -9.50 15.65
CA ARG A 38 -3.33 -10.43 14.58
C ARG A 38 -2.04 -11.18 14.93
N ILE A 39 -0.99 -10.45 15.30
CA ILE A 39 0.31 -11.05 15.66
C ILE A 39 0.16 -12.00 16.84
N LYS A 40 -0.67 -11.66 17.86
CA LYS A 40 -0.99 -12.57 18.98
C LYS A 40 -1.56 -13.91 18.53
N LYS A 41 -2.36 -13.92 17.46
CA LYS A 41 -3.02 -15.12 16.95
C LYS A 41 -2.14 -15.93 16.00
N GLU A 42 -1.39 -15.26 15.13
CA GLU A 42 -0.62 -15.91 14.07
C GLU A 42 0.83 -16.24 14.48
N ALA A 43 1.42 -15.41 15.33
CA ALA A 43 2.84 -15.50 15.69
C ALA A 43 3.09 -15.03 17.13
N PRO A 44 2.60 -15.77 18.15
CA PRO A 44 2.69 -15.39 19.56
C PRO A 44 4.14 -15.19 20.04
N GLU A 45 5.10 -15.87 19.42
CA GLU A 45 6.55 -15.75 19.69
C GLU A 45 7.14 -14.37 19.39
N PHE A 46 6.51 -13.56 18.53
CA PHE A 46 7.00 -12.19 18.26
C PHE A 46 6.70 -11.20 19.39
N ILE A 47 5.71 -11.51 20.24
CA ILE A 47 5.23 -10.58 21.27
C ILE A 47 6.04 -10.74 22.56
N THR A 48 6.55 -11.94 22.82
CA THR A 48 7.54 -12.16 23.88
C THR A 48 8.82 -11.34 23.62
N ILE A 49 9.16 -11.08 22.35
CA ILE A 49 10.31 -10.25 21.95
C ILE A 49 10.01 -8.74 22.02
N ALA A 50 8.77 -8.32 21.68
CA ALA A 50 8.38 -6.91 21.67
C ALA A 50 8.14 -6.32 23.08
N GLY A 51 7.92 -7.17 24.09
CA GLY A 51 7.62 -6.77 25.47
C GLY A 51 6.14 -6.45 25.69
N SER A 52 5.82 -5.57 26.65
CA SER A 52 4.42 -5.23 26.98
C SER A 52 3.66 -4.60 25.80
N ASP A 53 2.35 -4.87 25.72
CA ASP A 53 1.44 -4.31 24.70
C ASP A 53 1.58 -2.78 24.53
N LYS A 54 1.80 -2.06 25.64
CA LYS A 54 2.00 -0.60 25.63
C LYS A 54 3.25 -0.17 24.87
N LYS A 55 4.34 -0.93 24.97
CA LYS A 55 5.61 -0.64 24.28
C LYS A 55 5.46 -0.84 22.78
N TYR A 56 4.78 -1.92 22.36
CA TYR A 56 4.46 -2.18 20.96
C TYR A 56 3.62 -1.05 20.35
N ILE A 57 2.55 -0.62 21.03
CA ILE A 57 1.68 0.46 20.53
C ILE A 57 2.46 1.77 20.37
N ASN A 58 3.31 2.13 21.34
CA ASN A 58 4.14 3.33 21.23
C ASN A 58 5.18 3.23 20.11
N GLN A 59 5.79 2.05 19.92
CA GLN A 59 6.70 1.81 18.81
C GLN A 59 5.97 1.95 17.47
N GLN A 60 4.78 1.39 17.36
CA GLN A 60 3.96 1.46 16.15
C GLN A 60 3.53 2.89 15.80
N LYS A 61 3.22 3.73 16.82
CA LYS A 61 3.00 5.17 16.61
C LYS A 61 4.23 5.86 16.00
N ARG A 62 5.44 5.55 16.48
CA ARG A 62 6.68 6.09 15.90
C ARG A 62 6.88 5.62 14.46
N THR A 63 6.65 4.33 14.19
CA THR A 63 6.69 3.76 12.83
C THR A 63 5.69 4.45 11.91
N THR A 64 4.51 4.84 12.41
CA THR A 64 3.50 5.57 11.63
C THR A 64 3.99 6.94 11.18
N ILE A 65 4.65 7.68 12.08
CA ILE A 65 5.24 8.99 11.75
C ILE A 65 6.33 8.82 10.68
N ILE A 66 7.19 7.81 10.83
CA ILE A 66 8.22 7.50 9.84
C ILE A 66 7.59 7.12 8.50
N ALA A 67 6.54 6.29 8.51
CA ALA A 67 5.81 5.89 7.30
C ALA A 67 5.15 7.09 6.62
N LEU A 68 4.62 8.04 7.38
CA LEU A 68 4.07 9.29 6.84
C LEU A 68 5.16 10.12 6.15
N ILE A 69 6.30 10.31 6.81
CA ILE A 69 7.45 11.04 6.24
C ILE A 69 7.94 10.35 4.96
N LEU A 70 8.05 9.02 4.97
CA LEU A 70 8.45 8.24 3.80
C LEU A 70 7.45 8.38 2.64
N ASN A 71 6.14 8.38 2.92
CA ASN A 71 5.12 8.61 1.89
C ASN A 71 5.24 10.02 1.29
N ILE A 72 5.41 11.05 2.12
CA ILE A 72 5.60 12.44 1.66
C ILE A 72 6.86 12.55 0.80
N ALA A 73 7.98 12.01 1.28
CA ALA A 73 9.24 12.00 0.55
C ALA A 73 9.12 11.24 -0.78
N PHE A 74 8.43 10.10 -0.79
CA PHE A 74 8.18 9.31 -2.00
C PHE A 74 7.37 10.09 -3.03
N PHE A 75 6.27 10.73 -2.63
CA PHE A 75 5.48 11.57 -3.54
C PHE A 75 6.27 12.77 -4.07
N TYR A 76 7.07 13.42 -3.21
CA TYR A 76 7.92 14.54 -3.61
C TYR A 76 8.97 14.10 -4.64
N LEU A 77 9.65 12.97 -4.41
CA LEU A 77 10.65 12.43 -5.36
C LEU A 77 10.00 12.04 -6.69
N LEU A 78 8.83 11.41 -6.67
CA LEU A 78 8.10 11.09 -7.90
C LEU A 78 7.72 12.33 -8.70
N PHE A 79 7.20 13.35 -8.01
CA PHE A 79 6.86 14.63 -8.63
C PHE A 79 8.09 15.33 -9.21
N ARG A 80 9.22 15.29 -8.49
CA ARG A 80 10.44 16.02 -8.86
C ARG A 80 11.23 15.36 -10.00
N ILE A 81 11.30 14.03 -10.02
CA ILE A 81 12.10 13.28 -11.00
C ILE A 81 11.29 13.02 -12.28
N TRP A 82 9.99 12.76 -12.13
CA TRP A 82 9.08 12.50 -13.26
C TRP A 82 8.08 13.65 -13.40
N ASN A 83 6.79 13.39 -13.16
CA ASN A 83 5.72 14.35 -13.34
C ASN A 83 4.52 14.04 -12.43
N ILE A 84 3.56 14.97 -12.40
CA ILE A 84 2.34 14.82 -11.62
C ILE A 84 1.49 13.61 -12.03
N GLY A 85 1.56 13.19 -13.30
CA GLY A 85 0.87 12.00 -13.80
C GLY A 85 1.35 10.72 -13.11
N VAL A 86 2.66 10.55 -12.90
CA VAL A 86 3.22 9.41 -12.14
C VAL A 86 2.76 9.44 -10.68
N VAL A 87 2.63 10.62 -10.07
CA VAL A 87 2.08 10.76 -8.71
C VAL A 87 0.62 10.32 -8.68
N ILE A 88 -0.19 10.73 -9.67
CA ILE A 88 -1.60 10.32 -9.79
C ILE A 88 -1.71 8.79 -9.94
N VAL A 89 -0.86 8.17 -10.76
CA VAL A 89 -0.79 6.71 -10.92
C VAL A 89 -0.59 6.02 -9.57
N VAL A 90 0.36 6.50 -8.77
CA VAL A 90 0.62 5.96 -7.43
C VAL A 90 -0.58 6.13 -6.52
N LEU A 91 -1.24 7.30 -6.53
CA LEU A 91 -2.44 7.53 -5.75
C LEU A 91 -3.58 6.59 -6.14
N ILE A 92 -3.77 6.34 -7.44
CA ILE A 92 -4.77 5.39 -7.96
C ILE A 92 -4.46 3.97 -7.47
N ILE A 93 -3.19 3.53 -7.57
CA ILE A 93 -2.76 2.22 -7.08
C ILE A 93 -3.00 2.09 -5.58
N MET A 94 -2.58 3.09 -4.79
CA MET A 94 -2.77 3.11 -3.34
C MET A 94 -4.24 3.08 -2.96
N ALA A 95 -5.08 3.91 -3.59
CA ALA A 95 -6.52 3.93 -3.36
C ALA A 95 -7.17 2.59 -3.71
N GLY A 96 -6.75 1.96 -4.81
CA GLY A 96 -7.22 0.64 -5.21
C GLY A 96 -6.85 -0.44 -4.20
N ARG A 97 -5.70 -0.36 -3.54
CA ARG A 97 -5.24 -1.38 -2.58
C ARG A 97 -5.62 -1.11 -1.12
N LEU A 98 -6.13 0.08 -0.82
CA LEU A 98 -6.53 0.46 0.53
C LEU A 98 -7.63 -0.47 1.11
N PRO A 99 -8.70 -0.83 0.37
CA PRO A 99 -9.74 -1.73 0.90
C PRO A 99 -9.20 -3.12 1.26
N ASP A 100 -8.31 -3.67 0.41
CA ASP A 100 -7.68 -4.97 0.63
C ASP A 100 -6.85 -4.95 1.94
N LEU A 101 -6.03 -3.90 2.12
CA LEU A 101 -5.21 -3.71 3.33
C LEU A 101 -6.04 -3.56 4.61
N LEU A 102 -7.15 -2.81 4.54
CA LEU A 102 -8.06 -2.66 5.67
C LEU A 102 -8.76 -3.97 6.03
N TRP A 103 -9.10 -4.79 5.03
CA TRP A 103 -9.68 -6.11 5.27
C TRP A 103 -8.68 -7.04 5.96
N ASP A 104 -7.42 -7.04 5.52
CA ASP A 104 -6.34 -7.84 6.11
C ASP A 104 -6.10 -7.50 7.59
N ILE A 105 -6.10 -6.21 7.91
CA ILE A 105 -5.91 -5.74 9.29
C ILE A 105 -7.13 -6.12 10.15
N LYS A 106 -8.34 -6.01 9.60
CA LYS A 106 -9.58 -6.29 10.34
C LYS A 106 -9.75 -7.78 10.67
N HIS A 107 -9.47 -8.66 9.71
CA HIS A 107 -9.71 -10.10 9.86
C HIS A 107 -8.48 -10.86 10.33
N GLY A 108 -7.31 -10.23 10.30
CA GLY A 108 -6.07 -10.82 10.74
C GLY A 108 -5.64 -12.01 9.88
N LYS A 109 -6.05 -12.04 8.60
CA LYS A 109 -5.69 -13.05 7.60
C LYS A 109 -5.38 -12.33 6.30
N ARG A 110 -4.53 -12.91 5.44
CA ARG A 110 -4.34 -12.40 4.07
C ARG A 110 -5.64 -12.52 3.28
N THR A 111 -5.88 -11.56 2.39
CA THR A 111 -7.10 -11.47 1.58
C THR A 111 -7.30 -12.75 0.79
N ASP A 112 -8.35 -13.51 1.14
CA ASP A 112 -8.86 -14.60 0.31
C ASP A 112 -10.10 -14.09 -0.43
N PRO A 113 -10.10 -14.03 -1.77
CA PRO A 113 -11.25 -13.61 -2.56
C PRO A 113 -12.53 -14.34 -2.20
N LYS A 114 -12.44 -15.60 -1.73
CA LYS A 114 -13.61 -16.41 -1.36
C LYS A 114 -14.24 -15.99 -0.03
N LEU A 115 -13.48 -15.33 0.84
CA LEU A 115 -13.93 -14.92 2.18
C LEU A 115 -14.41 -13.46 2.21
N MET A 116 -14.07 -12.67 1.20
CA MET A 116 -14.39 -11.25 1.14
C MET A 116 -15.76 -11.04 0.47
N LYS A 117 -16.70 -10.39 1.17
CA LYS A 117 -18.01 -10.06 0.62
C LYS A 117 -17.84 -9.18 -0.63
N HIS A 118 -18.25 -9.69 -1.79
CA HIS A 118 -18.18 -8.98 -3.07
C HIS A 118 -19.15 -7.80 -3.10
N ASN A 119 -18.72 -6.66 -2.56
CA ASN A 119 -19.42 -5.39 -2.61
C ASN A 119 -18.79 -4.46 -3.66
N ALA A 120 -19.36 -3.28 -3.87
CA ALA A 120 -18.83 -2.31 -4.83
C ALA A 120 -17.35 -1.95 -4.57
N LEU A 121 -16.92 -1.91 -3.30
CA LEU A 121 -15.53 -1.61 -2.94
C LEU A 121 -14.53 -2.68 -3.42
N PHE A 122 -14.94 -3.95 -3.46
CA PHE A 122 -14.13 -5.05 -4.01
C PHE A 122 -13.90 -4.89 -5.52
N TYR A 123 -14.93 -4.51 -6.27
CA TYR A 123 -14.78 -4.25 -7.70
C TYR A 123 -13.95 -2.99 -7.96
N VAL A 124 -14.15 -1.94 -7.17
CA VAL A 124 -13.32 -0.73 -7.26
C VAL A 124 -11.86 -1.06 -6.93
N SER A 125 -11.56 -1.82 -5.88
CA SER A 125 -10.17 -2.20 -5.54
C SER A 125 -9.51 -3.06 -6.63
N ALA A 126 -10.28 -3.95 -7.26
CA ALA A 126 -9.79 -4.81 -8.33
C ALA A 126 -9.57 -4.06 -9.65
N PHE A 127 -10.46 -3.15 -10.04
CA PHE A 127 -10.41 -2.47 -11.34
C PHE A 127 -9.60 -1.17 -11.34
N LEU A 128 -9.57 -0.43 -10.24
CA LEU A 128 -8.92 0.88 -10.16
C LEU A 128 -7.41 0.85 -10.49
N PRO A 129 -6.62 -0.16 -10.06
CA PRO A 129 -5.21 -0.28 -10.46
C PRO A 129 -5.00 -0.48 -11.97
N TRP A 130 -5.97 -1.05 -12.69
CA TRP A 130 -5.87 -1.21 -14.15
C TRP A 130 -5.98 0.12 -14.88
N PHE A 131 -6.76 1.08 -14.35
CA PHE A 131 -6.80 2.45 -14.88
C PHE A 131 -5.47 3.18 -14.70
N ALA A 132 -4.66 2.79 -13.71
CA ALA A 132 -3.35 3.40 -13.50
C ALA A 132 -2.37 3.07 -14.65
N PHE A 133 -2.60 1.99 -15.40
CA PHE A 133 -1.75 1.56 -16.50
C PHE A 133 -1.79 2.49 -17.73
N PRO A 134 -2.94 2.81 -18.33
CA PRO A 134 -3.01 3.78 -19.43
C PRO A 134 -2.58 5.18 -18.99
N VAL A 135 -2.88 5.57 -17.75
CA VAL A 135 -2.43 6.87 -17.19
C VAL A 135 -0.90 6.90 -17.10
N LEU A 136 -0.26 5.80 -16.65
CA LEU A 136 1.20 5.72 -16.60
C LEU A 136 1.81 5.77 -18.00
N TYR A 137 1.25 5.02 -18.95
CA TYR A 137 1.73 5.04 -20.33
C TYR A 137 1.69 6.45 -20.91
N TYR A 138 0.57 7.15 -20.77
CA TYR A 138 0.41 8.53 -21.22
C TYR A 138 1.38 9.49 -20.50
N SER A 139 1.54 9.32 -19.18
CA SER A 139 2.43 10.16 -18.36
C SER A 139 3.91 9.96 -18.68
N LEU A 140 4.31 8.77 -19.14
CA LEU A 140 5.69 8.49 -19.58
C LEU A 140 5.92 8.84 -21.06
N TYR A 141 4.86 8.92 -21.87
CA TYR A 141 4.98 9.23 -23.29
C TYR A 141 4.95 10.74 -23.60
N LEU A 142 4.25 11.53 -22.79
CA LEU A 142 4.22 13.00 -22.91
C LEU A 142 5.41 13.71 -22.25
N PHE A 143 6.29 12.95 -21.61
CA PHE A 143 7.47 13.44 -20.91
C PHE A 143 8.72 12.98 -21.66
#